data_AF-A0A954Y3M8-F1
#
_entry.id   AF-A0A954Y3M8-F1
#
_cell.length_a   1.000
_cell.length_b   1.000
_cell.length_c   1.000
_cell.angle_alpha   90.00
_cell.angle_beta   90.00
_cell.angle_gamma   90.00
#
_symmetry.space_group_name_H-M   'P 1'
#
loop_
_entity.id
_entity.type
_entity.pdbx_description
1 polymer ?
#
loop_
_entity_poly.entity_id
_entity_poly.type
_entity_poly.pdbx_seq_one_letter_code
_entity_poly.pdbx_strand_id
1 'polypeptide(L)'
;MRIAPYILCLVAFAGSTGCLSVCHNASRTLCKEPKQFSWRKDRCQSMALYGSWAGQAWQERLAAGCDCETPDFAAGFQSGFVEFCYAGGSGEPPPVPPRPYWIPGNRASPYSDLAEHWFAGYRLGAQVARDGGYRDQAVVPSALPPACSCKADAAQGCDACGGFRMEAIEAYPEGVELMEPEVVPRPTST
;
A
#
# COMPACT_ATOMS: atom_id res chain seq x y z
N MET A 1 36.06 20.33 50.56
CA MET A 1 35.13 19.42 49.85
C MET A 1 35.75 19.02 48.51
N ARG A 2 36.12 17.74 48.33
CA ARG A 2 36.78 17.21 47.11
C ARG A 2 35.77 16.44 46.24
N ILE A 3 34.78 17.14 45.68
CA ILE A 3 33.68 16.52 44.89
C ILE A 3 34.03 16.51 43.38
N ALA A 4 34.91 17.42 42.94
CA ALA A 4 35.28 17.60 41.54
C ALA A 4 35.81 16.35 40.79
N PRO A 5 36.66 15.46 41.37
CA PRO A 5 37.19 14.33 40.60
C PRO A 5 36.13 13.24 40.32
N TYR A 6 35.13 13.10 41.19
CA TYR A 6 34.07 12.10 41.01
C TYR A 6 33.07 12.50 39.92
N ILE A 7 32.76 13.80 39.80
CA ILE A 7 31.90 14.32 38.73
C ILE A 7 32.56 14.10 37.37
N LEU A 8 33.87 14.35 37.26
CA LEU A 8 34.60 14.21 36.00
C LEU A 8 34.70 12.74 35.55
N CYS A 9 34.91 11.80 36.49
CA CYS A 9 34.85 10.36 36.20
C CYS A 9 33.45 9.90 35.77
N LEU A 10 32.38 10.38 36.40
CA LEU A 10 31.00 10.01 36.02
C LEU A 10 30.62 10.50 34.63
N VAL A 11 31.05 11.72 34.26
CA VAL A 11 30.83 12.26 32.91
C VAL A 11 31.65 11.49 31.87
N ALA A 12 32.90 11.12 32.17
CA ALA A 12 33.73 10.31 31.29
C ALA A 12 33.15 8.89 31.09
N PHE A 13 32.65 8.27 32.16
CA PHE A 13 32.02 6.94 32.07
C PHE A 13 30.69 6.97 31.30
N ALA A 14 29.92 8.05 31.42
CA ALA A 14 28.67 8.24 30.68
C ALA A 14 28.89 8.43 29.16
N GLY A 15 30.06 8.93 28.75
CA GLY A 15 30.45 9.01 27.33
C GLY A 15 30.99 7.70 26.74
N SER A 16 31.52 6.80 27.59
CA SER A 16 32.09 5.51 27.18
C SER A 16 31.15 4.31 27.30
N THR A 17 30.08 4.44 28.10
CA THR A 17 29.01 3.45 28.16
C THR A 17 28.03 3.74 27.03
N GLY A 18 27.50 2.72 26.35
CA GLY A 18 26.68 2.82 25.13
C GLY A 18 25.37 3.64 25.23
N CYS A 19 25.22 4.54 26.19
CA CYS A 19 24.13 5.50 26.35
C CYS A 19 23.89 6.33 25.09
N LEU A 20 24.94 6.76 24.36
CA LEU A 20 24.76 7.44 23.07
C LEU A 20 24.15 6.51 22.02
N SER A 21 24.52 5.23 22.02
CA SER A 21 23.92 4.21 21.15
C SER A 21 22.47 3.92 21.56
N VAL A 22 22.15 3.85 22.86
CA VAL A 22 20.78 3.68 23.36
C VAL A 22 19.91 4.88 23.02
N CYS A 23 20.38 6.11 23.23
CA CYS A 23 19.64 7.33 22.88
C CYS A 23 19.46 7.48 21.36
N HIS A 24 20.47 7.13 20.57
CA HIS A 24 20.37 7.11 19.11
C HIS A 24 19.33 6.09 18.63
N ASN A 25 19.41 4.84 19.13
CA ASN A 25 18.45 3.79 18.78
C ASN A 25 17.03 4.14 19.24
N ALA A 26 16.88 4.69 20.45
CA ALA A 26 15.59 5.16 20.95
C ALA A 26 15.01 6.28 20.07
N SER A 27 15.81 7.27 19.68
CA SER A 27 15.37 8.34 18.76
C SER A 27 15.01 7.79 17.38
N ARG A 28 15.79 6.84 16.85
CA ARG A 28 15.53 6.21 15.55
C ARG A 28 14.21 5.46 15.59
N THR A 29 14.03 4.55 16.54
CA THR A 29 12.86 3.66 16.61
C THR A 29 11.59 4.34 17.11
N LEU A 30 11.68 5.32 18.01
CA LEU A 30 10.49 5.99 18.56
C LEU A 30 10.07 7.23 17.76
N CYS A 31 10.99 7.86 17.01
CA CYS A 31 10.70 9.12 16.32
C CYS A 31 10.91 9.06 14.81
N LYS A 32 12.08 8.61 14.34
CA LYS A 32 12.41 8.64 12.91
C LYS A 32 11.62 7.57 12.14
N GLU A 33 11.71 6.31 12.56
CA GLU A 33 11.08 5.18 11.89
C GLU A 33 9.54 5.32 11.84
N PRO A 34 8.80 5.66 12.92
CA PRO A 34 7.34 5.82 12.84
C PRO A 34 6.90 6.99 11.96
N LYS A 35 7.74 8.02 11.82
CA LYS A 35 7.47 9.16 10.93
C LYS A 35 7.68 8.79 9.46
N GLN A 36 8.67 7.95 9.19
CA GLN A 36 9.03 7.49 7.84
C GLN A 36 8.11 6.37 7.35
N PHE A 37 7.75 5.40 8.20
CA PHE A 37 6.93 4.24 7.87
C PHE A 37 5.50 4.39 8.41
N SER A 38 4.91 5.56 8.17
CA SER A 38 3.57 5.83 8.66
C SER A 38 2.55 5.23 7.70
N TRP A 39 1.98 4.08 8.06
CA TRP A 39 0.90 3.42 7.32
C TRP A 39 -0.21 4.38 6.85
N ARG A 40 -0.57 5.38 7.65
CA ARG A 40 -1.60 6.37 7.27
C ARG A 40 -1.14 7.28 6.13
N LYS A 41 0.11 7.73 6.15
CA LYS A 41 0.67 8.57 5.09
C LYS A 41 0.86 7.77 3.81
N ASP A 42 1.46 6.59 3.92
CA ASP A 42 1.73 5.71 2.78
C ASP A 42 0.42 5.30 2.11
N ARG A 43 -0.61 4.96 2.92
CA ARG A 43 -1.96 4.70 2.41
C ARG A 43 -2.55 5.90 1.70
N CYS A 44 -2.46 7.10 2.28
CA CYS A 44 -3.00 8.32 1.67
C CYS A 44 -2.34 8.62 0.31
N GLN A 45 -1.01 8.52 0.26
CA GLN A 45 -0.24 8.70 -0.97
C GLN A 45 -0.59 7.66 -2.03
N SER A 46 -0.68 6.38 -1.63
CA SER A 46 -1.07 5.28 -2.53
C SER A 46 -2.48 5.51 -3.10
N MET A 47 -3.45 5.86 -2.24
CA MET A 47 -4.83 6.13 -2.66
C MET A 47 -4.91 7.32 -3.64
N ALA A 48 -4.15 8.38 -3.40
CA ALA A 48 -4.09 9.54 -4.28
C ALA A 48 -3.48 9.18 -5.65
N LEU A 49 -2.37 8.44 -5.66
CA LEU A 49 -1.72 7.97 -6.87
C LEU A 49 -2.65 7.09 -7.70
N TYR A 50 -3.23 6.05 -7.09
CA TYR A 50 -4.12 5.12 -7.79
C TYR A 50 -5.41 5.81 -8.23
N GLY A 51 -5.89 6.79 -7.45
CA GLY A 51 -7.01 7.63 -7.83
C GLY A 51 -6.74 8.43 -9.11
N SER A 52 -5.50 8.91 -9.30
CA SER A 52 -5.10 9.60 -10.53
C SER A 52 -5.05 8.66 -11.74
N TRP A 53 -4.55 7.42 -11.57
CA TRP A 53 -4.55 6.41 -12.63
C TRP A 53 -5.96 5.99 -13.02
N ALA A 54 -6.83 5.76 -12.04
CA ALA A 54 -8.23 5.45 -12.27
C ALA A 54 -8.94 6.58 -13.04
N GLY A 55 -8.67 7.84 -12.68
CA GLY A 55 -9.22 9.00 -13.38
C GLY A 55 -8.78 9.06 -14.84
N GLN A 56 -7.50 8.81 -15.13
CA GLN A 56 -6.99 8.75 -16.51
C GLN A 56 -7.63 7.60 -17.30
N ALA A 57 -7.65 6.39 -16.74
CA ALA A 57 -8.26 5.22 -17.37
C ALA A 57 -9.75 5.45 -17.66
N TRP A 58 -10.45 6.16 -16.77
CA TRP A 58 -11.84 6.55 -16.98
C TRP A 58 -12.01 7.50 -18.18
N GLN A 59 -11.18 8.55 -18.28
CA GLN A 59 -11.22 9.48 -19.42
C GLN A 59 -10.95 8.79 -20.76
N GLU A 60 -10.02 7.83 -20.80
CA GLU A 60 -9.75 7.04 -22.00
C GLU A 60 -10.95 6.21 -22.43
N ARG A 61 -11.66 5.61 -21.48
CA ARG A 61 -12.89 4.87 -21.78
C ARG A 61 -14.00 5.78 -22.29
N LEU A 62 -14.14 6.98 -21.71
CA LEU A 62 -15.09 7.98 -22.21
C LEU A 62 -14.74 8.39 -23.65
N ALA A 63 -13.46 8.62 -23.95
CA ALA A 63 -12.99 8.94 -25.29
C ALA A 63 -13.20 7.80 -26.30
N ALA A 64 -13.20 6.54 -25.84
CA ALA A 64 -13.48 5.36 -26.65
C ALA A 64 -14.99 5.08 -26.86
N GLY A 65 -15.89 5.90 -26.30
CA GLY A 65 -17.34 5.76 -26.49
C GLY A 65 -18.03 4.79 -25.52
N CYS A 66 -17.59 4.70 -24.26
CA CYS A 66 -18.33 3.95 -23.23
C CYS A 66 -19.65 4.66 -22.89
N ASP A 67 -20.80 4.03 -23.13
CA ASP A 67 -22.15 4.52 -22.74
C ASP A 67 -22.43 4.40 -21.22
N CYS A 68 -21.38 4.47 -20.42
CA CYS A 68 -21.34 4.09 -19.02
C CYS A 68 -21.59 5.33 -18.14
N GLU A 69 -22.75 5.97 -18.34
CA GLU A 69 -22.94 7.40 -18.04
C GLU A 69 -23.30 7.74 -16.58
N THR A 70 -23.76 6.79 -15.76
CA THR A 70 -24.25 7.18 -14.43
C THR A 70 -23.12 7.61 -13.49
N PRO A 71 -23.28 8.68 -12.70
CA PRO A 71 -22.27 9.11 -11.73
C PRO A 71 -21.88 7.99 -10.75
N ASP A 72 -22.83 7.16 -10.35
CA ASP A 72 -22.60 6.02 -9.46
C ASP A 72 -21.75 4.94 -10.11
N PHE A 73 -21.92 4.69 -11.42
CA PHE A 73 -21.06 3.79 -12.17
C PHE A 73 -19.63 4.30 -12.22
N ALA A 74 -19.43 5.59 -12.51
CA ALA A 74 -18.10 6.20 -12.53
C ALA A 74 -17.42 6.14 -11.13
N ALA A 75 -18.18 6.42 -10.07
CA ALA A 75 -17.69 6.31 -8.69
C ALA A 75 -17.33 4.86 -8.32
N GLY A 76 -18.14 3.90 -8.78
CA GLY A 76 -17.86 2.47 -8.68
C GLY A 76 -16.56 2.12 -9.37
N PHE A 77 -16.40 2.52 -10.63
CA PHE A 77 -15.20 2.29 -11.44
C PHE A 77 -13.94 2.77 -10.74
N GLN A 78 -13.93 4.02 -10.27
CA GLN A 78 -12.78 4.55 -9.55
C GLN A 78 -12.48 3.75 -8.27
N SER A 79 -13.51 3.38 -7.52
CA SER A 79 -13.36 2.60 -6.28
C SER A 79 -12.76 1.21 -6.56
N GLY A 80 -13.29 0.49 -7.53
CA GLY A 80 -12.81 -0.85 -7.89
C GLY A 80 -11.40 -0.86 -8.45
N PHE A 81 -11.06 0.14 -9.27
CA PHE A 81 -9.72 0.32 -9.79
C PHE A 81 -8.70 0.55 -8.67
N VAL A 82 -8.98 1.51 -7.77
CA VAL A 82 -8.09 1.87 -6.65
C VAL A 82 -7.93 0.70 -5.69
N GLU A 83 -9.03 0.05 -5.31
CA GLU A 83 -8.99 -1.07 -4.37
C GLU A 83 -8.24 -2.27 -4.96
N PHE A 84 -8.42 -2.57 -6.25
CA PHE A 84 -7.64 -3.61 -6.92
C PHE A 84 -6.13 -3.27 -6.91
N CYS A 85 -5.76 -2.03 -7.24
CA CYS A 85 -4.37 -1.58 -7.19
C CYS A 85 -3.77 -1.65 -5.79
N TYR A 86 -4.56 -1.36 -4.75
CA TYR A 86 -4.08 -1.32 -3.36
C TYR A 86 -4.05 -2.70 -2.68
N ALA A 87 -5.14 -3.46 -2.78
CA ALA A 87 -5.33 -4.71 -2.06
C ALA A 87 -4.99 -5.96 -2.89
N GLY A 88 -5.07 -5.89 -4.23
CA GLY A 88 -4.77 -7.03 -5.11
C GLY A 88 -5.76 -8.21 -5.00
N GLY A 89 -7.00 -7.95 -4.59
CA GLY A 89 -8.04 -8.98 -4.42
C GLY A 89 -8.63 -9.50 -5.74
N SER A 90 -9.76 -10.21 -5.66
CA SER A 90 -10.46 -10.78 -6.83
C SER A 90 -11.10 -9.75 -7.76
N GLY A 91 -11.08 -8.46 -7.40
CA GLY A 91 -11.80 -7.40 -8.12
C GLY A 91 -13.31 -7.42 -7.94
N GLU A 92 -13.84 -8.33 -7.11
CA GLU A 92 -15.25 -8.31 -6.73
C GLU A 92 -15.53 -7.17 -5.74
N PRO A 93 -16.71 -6.52 -5.86
CA PRO A 93 -17.09 -5.48 -4.93
C PRO A 93 -17.35 -6.02 -3.53
N PRO A 94 -17.32 -5.15 -2.50
CA PRO A 94 -17.76 -5.52 -1.16
C PRO A 94 -19.23 -5.97 -1.16
N PRO A 95 -19.65 -6.84 -0.21
CA PRO A 95 -21.05 -7.29 -0.12
C PRO A 95 -22.06 -6.18 0.14
N VAL A 96 -21.60 -5.06 0.71
CA VAL A 96 -22.42 -3.90 1.04
C VAL A 96 -21.84 -2.68 0.32
N PRO A 97 -22.66 -1.90 -0.42
CA PRO A 97 -22.17 -0.73 -1.13
C PRO A 97 -21.79 0.40 -0.16
N PRO A 98 -21.19 1.50 -0.63
CA PRO A 98 -20.87 2.66 0.19
C PRO A 98 -22.08 3.21 0.96
N ARG A 99 -21.81 3.90 2.07
CA ARG A 99 -22.84 4.38 3.01
C ARG A 99 -24.02 5.13 2.37
N PRO A 100 -23.85 5.99 1.34
CA PRO A 100 -24.96 6.75 0.75
C PRO A 100 -26.12 5.91 0.22
N TYR A 101 -25.87 4.66 -0.19
CA TYR A 101 -26.87 3.79 -0.81
C TYR A 101 -27.77 3.05 0.19
N TRP A 102 -27.45 3.05 1.48
CA TRP A 102 -28.18 2.24 2.47
C TRP A 102 -28.44 2.97 3.79
N ILE A 103 -28.29 4.30 3.80
CA ILE A 103 -28.85 5.13 4.86
C ILE A 103 -30.36 4.85 4.99
N PRO A 104 -30.98 4.96 6.19
CA PRO A 104 -32.36 4.53 6.40
C PRO A 104 -33.39 5.06 5.38
N GLY A 105 -33.21 6.28 4.85
CA GLY A 105 -34.09 6.87 3.84
C GLY A 105 -33.87 6.38 2.39
N ASN A 106 -32.77 5.67 2.13
CA ASN A 106 -32.33 5.29 0.78
C ASN A 106 -32.28 3.76 0.60
N ARG A 107 -32.96 2.97 1.45
CA ARG A 107 -32.92 1.50 1.35
C ARG A 107 -33.83 0.92 0.26
N ALA A 108 -34.74 1.73 -0.27
CA ALA A 108 -35.66 1.34 -1.33
C ALA A 108 -35.23 1.96 -2.66
N SER A 109 -35.83 1.49 -3.76
CA SER A 109 -35.70 2.11 -5.09
C SER A 109 -35.98 3.63 -4.99
N PRO A 110 -35.20 4.48 -5.67
CA PRO A 110 -34.25 4.20 -6.77
C PRO A 110 -32.81 3.86 -6.33
N TYR A 111 -32.49 3.93 -5.03
CA TYR A 111 -31.11 3.81 -4.55
C TYR A 111 -30.56 2.39 -4.60
N SER A 112 -31.45 1.37 -4.65
CA SER A 112 -31.08 0.00 -5.01
C SER A 112 -30.40 -0.04 -6.38
N ASP A 113 -30.98 0.67 -7.35
CA ASP A 113 -30.55 0.63 -8.74
C ASP A 113 -29.22 1.41 -8.88
N LEU A 114 -29.09 2.54 -8.19
CA LEU A 114 -27.82 3.29 -8.11
C LEU A 114 -26.69 2.46 -7.49
N ALA A 115 -27.00 1.62 -6.48
CA ALA A 115 -26.02 0.70 -5.91
C ALA A 115 -25.61 -0.38 -6.93
N GLU A 116 -26.53 -0.88 -7.75
CA GLU A 116 -26.21 -1.82 -8.84
C GLU A 116 -25.29 -1.17 -9.89
N HIS A 117 -25.56 0.08 -10.27
CA HIS A 117 -24.66 0.85 -11.14
C HIS A 117 -23.26 0.99 -10.53
N TRP A 118 -23.18 1.31 -9.24
CA TRP A 118 -21.90 1.38 -8.53
C TRP A 118 -21.17 0.03 -8.54
N PHE A 119 -21.86 -1.08 -8.28
CA PHE A 119 -21.27 -2.42 -8.33
C PHE A 119 -20.79 -2.82 -9.73
N ALA A 120 -21.55 -2.49 -10.77
CA ALA A 120 -21.16 -2.73 -12.16
C ALA A 120 -19.90 -1.94 -12.52
N GLY A 121 -19.87 -0.66 -12.14
CA GLY A 121 -18.69 0.20 -12.29
C GLY A 121 -17.48 -0.38 -11.57
N TYR A 122 -17.64 -0.80 -10.31
CA TYR A 122 -16.57 -1.37 -9.50
C TYR A 122 -15.90 -2.56 -10.18
N ARG A 123 -16.69 -3.54 -10.64
CA ARG A 123 -16.16 -4.72 -11.34
C ARG A 123 -15.37 -4.33 -12.57
N LEU A 124 -15.90 -3.41 -13.38
CA LEU A 124 -15.21 -2.93 -14.57
C LEU A 124 -13.89 -2.20 -14.21
N GLY A 125 -13.90 -1.35 -13.19
CA GLY A 125 -12.70 -0.63 -12.74
C GLY A 125 -11.60 -1.58 -12.27
N ALA A 126 -11.96 -2.59 -11.48
CA ALA A 126 -11.03 -3.62 -11.04
C ALA A 126 -10.51 -4.47 -12.21
N GLN A 127 -11.38 -4.80 -13.18
CA GLN A 127 -10.98 -5.50 -14.39
C GLN A 127 -9.97 -4.67 -15.20
N VAL A 128 -10.22 -3.39 -15.44
CA VAL A 128 -9.29 -2.52 -16.18
C VAL A 128 -7.95 -2.39 -15.46
N ALA A 129 -7.96 -2.26 -14.14
CA ALA A 129 -6.73 -2.23 -13.35
C ALA A 129 -5.92 -3.53 -13.47
N ARG A 130 -6.59 -4.68 -13.51
CA ARG A 130 -5.98 -6.00 -13.70
C ARG A 130 -5.41 -6.15 -15.09
N ASP A 131 -6.24 -5.96 -16.11
CA ASP A 131 -5.89 -6.20 -17.51
C ASP A 131 -4.80 -5.22 -17.96
N GLY A 132 -4.75 -4.01 -17.38
CA GLY A 132 -3.71 -3.02 -17.63
C GLY A 132 -2.43 -3.18 -16.81
N GLY A 133 -2.30 -4.22 -15.96
CA GLY A 133 -1.09 -4.46 -15.17
C GLY A 133 -0.77 -3.36 -14.15
N TYR A 134 -1.75 -2.59 -13.70
CA TYR A 134 -1.54 -1.50 -12.75
C TYR A 134 -1.10 -2.00 -11.37
N ARG A 135 -1.51 -3.22 -11.01
CA ARG A 135 -1.10 -3.85 -9.75
C ARG A 135 0.40 -4.10 -9.69
N ASP A 136 1.03 -4.48 -10.80
CA ASP A 136 2.46 -4.79 -10.84
C ASP A 136 3.31 -3.54 -10.60
N GLN A 137 2.77 -2.36 -10.92
CA GLN A 137 3.40 -1.06 -10.60
C GLN A 137 3.07 -0.56 -9.20
N ALA A 138 1.92 -0.96 -8.64
CA ALA A 138 1.49 -0.58 -7.30
C ALA A 138 2.23 -1.35 -6.19
N VAL A 139 2.81 -2.51 -6.51
CA VAL A 139 3.49 -3.37 -5.54
C VAL A 139 5.00 -3.13 -5.62
N VAL A 140 5.61 -2.87 -4.46
CA VAL A 140 7.07 -2.81 -4.34
C VAL A 140 7.63 -4.24 -4.44
N PRO A 141 8.56 -4.52 -5.37
CA PRO A 141 9.23 -5.81 -5.44
C PRO A 141 9.90 -6.15 -4.12
N SER A 142 9.55 -7.30 -3.54
CA SER A 142 10.21 -7.82 -2.35
C SER A 142 11.31 -8.80 -2.76
N ALA A 143 12.45 -8.75 -2.07
CA ALA A 143 13.50 -9.75 -2.22
C ALA A 143 13.09 -11.13 -1.66
N LEU A 144 12.00 -11.18 -0.89
CA LEU A 144 11.44 -12.46 -0.47
C LEU A 144 10.86 -13.17 -1.69
N PRO A 145 11.20 -14.45 -1.90
CA PRO A 145 10.55 -15.23 -2.93
C PRO A 145 9.04 -15.19 -2.69
N PRO A 146 8.21 -15.12 -3.74
CA PRO A 146 6.76 -15.19 -3.58
C PRO A 146 6.46 -16.41 -2.72
N ALA A 147 5.74 -16.21 -1.62
CA ALA A 147 5.39 -17.30 -0.72
C ALA A 147 4.77 -18.40 -1.57
N CYS A 148 5.44 -19.56 -1.63
CA CYS A 148 4.96 -20.67 -2.43
C CYS A 148 3.54 -21.00 -1.96
N SER A 149 2.57 -20.80 -2.84
CA SER A 149 1.18 -21.23 -2.64
C SER A 149 1.07 -22.75 -2.82
N CYS A 150 2.03 -23.51 -2.28
CA CYS A 150 1.79 -24.92 -2.04
C CYS A 150 0.74 -24.97 -0.93
N LYS A 151 -0.53 -25.12 -1.32
CA LYS A 151 -1.51 -25.68 -0.42
C LYS A 151 -0.87 -26.94 0.14
N ALA A 152 -0.81 -27.04 1.47
CA ALA A 152 -0.32 -28.21 2.16
C ALA A 152 -1.30 -29.37 1.90
N ASP A 153 -1.27 -29.93 0.69
CA ASP A 153 -1.71 -31.30 0.48
C ASP A 153 -0.69 -32.13 1.25
N ALA A 154 -1.11 -32.63 2.42
CA ALA A 154 -0.28 -33.17 3.49
C ALA A 154 0.50 -34.47 3.14
N ALA A 155 0.77 -34.74 1.86
CA ALA A 155 1.40 -35.97 1.40
C ALA A 155 2.59 -35.78 0.44
N GLN A 156 2.81 -34.59 -0.14
CA GLN A 156 3.90 -34.38 -1.11
C GLN A 156 4.74 -33.17 -0.69
N GLY A 157 5.88 -33.43 -0.05
CA GLY A 157 6.85 -32.38 0.31
C GLY A 157 7.25 -31.57 -0.93
N CYS A 158 7.10 -30.25 -0.85
CA CYS A 158 7.55 -29.34 -1.89
C CYS A 158 9.04 -29.01 -1.69
N ASP A 159 9.91 -29.68 -2.44
CA ASP A 159 11.36 -29.40 -2.46
C ASP A 159 11.71 -28.02 -3.06
N ALA A 160 10.71 -27.24 -3.50
CA ALA A 160 10.89 -25.93 -4.12
C ALA A 160 11.19 -24.78 -3.12
N CYS A 161 10.97 -24.99 -1.82
CA CYS A 161 11.28 -24.00 -0.80
C CYS A 161 12.75 -24.13 -0.39
N GLY A 162 13.66 -23.80 -1.30
CA GLY A 162 15.09 -23.74 -1.03
C GLY A 162 15.36 -22.94 0.24
N GLY A 163 16.01 -23.57 1.22
CA GLY A 163 16.25 -23.00 2.54
C GLY A 163 16.92 -21.63 2.45
N PHE A 164 16.16 -20.58 2.73
CA PHE A 164 16.69 -19.22 2.86
C PHE A 164 17.60 -19.20 4.09
N ARG A 165 18.90 -19.30 3.85
CA ARG A 165 19.93 -19.10 4.86
C ARG A 165 19.94 -17.60 5.16
N MET A 166 19.43 -17.22 6.33
CA MET A 166 19.55 -15.87 6.89
C MET A 166 21.03 -15.55 7.09
N GLU A 167 21.69 -15.07 6.04
CA GLU A 167 22.94 -14.33 6.22
C GLU A 167 22.58 -12.95 6.76
N ALA A 168 23.31 -12.51 7.79
CA ALA A 168 23.04 -11.29 8.51
C ALA A 168 23.07 -10.10 7.55
N ILE A 169 21.94 -9.40 7.45
CA ILE A 169 21.83 -8.16 6.68
C ILE A 169 22.77 -7.15 7.34
N GLU A 170 23.87 -6.81 6.66
CA GLU A 170 24.71 -5.67 7.02
C GLU A 170 23.86 -4.40 7.10
N ALA A 171 24.13 -3.59 8.12
CA ALA A 171 23.35 -2.40 8.43
C ALA A 171 23.16 -1.50 7.18
N TYR A 172 21.92 -1.07 6.95
CA TYR A 172 21.60 -0.09 5.91
C TYR A 172 22.53 1.13 6.03
N PRO A 173 23.14 1.61 4.94
CA PRO A 173 24.00 2.78 5.00
C PRO A 173 23.18 4.00 5.46
N GLU A 174 23.63 4.65 6.54
CA GLU A 174 23.10 5.95 6.94
C GLU A 174 23.37 6.96 5.82
N GLY A 175 22.33 7.62 5.31
CA GLY A 175 22.48 8.75 4.40
C GLY A 175 21.91 8.59 2.99
N VAL A 176 21.03 7.61 2.74
CA VAL A 176 20.24 7.64 1.49
C VAL A 176 19.27 8.81 1.56
N GLU A 177 19.62 9.90 0.90
CA GLU A 177 18.77 11.05 0.68
C GLU A 177 17.52 10.58 -0.08
N LEU A 178 16.34 10.79 0.51
CA LEU A 178 15.06 10.44 -0.10
C LEU A 178 14.92 11.28 -1.38
N MET A 179 15.26 10.69 -2.53
CA MET A 179 14.93 11.24 -3.83
C MET A 179 13.42 11.53 -3.85
N GLU A 180 13.05 12.76 -4.21
CA GLU A 180 11.65 13.07 -4.50
C GLU A 180 11.15 12.09 -5.56
N PRO A 181 9.94 11.55 -5.39
CA PRO A 181 9.44 10.52 -6.28
C PRO A 181 9.31 11.09 -7.70
N GLU A 182 10.14 10.58 -8.61
CA GLU A 182 9.96 10.77 -10.04
C GLU A 182 8.59 10.17 -10.41
N VAL A 183 7.80 10.92 -11.18
CA VAL A 183 6.49 10.47 -11.64
C VAL A 183 6.70 9.25 -12.54
N VAL A 184 6.42 8.05 -12.01
CA VAL A 184 6.62 6.80 -12.74
C VAL A 184 5.80 6.83 -14.04
N PRO A 185 6.45 6.74 -15.21
CA PRO A 185 5.74 6.76 -16.49
C PRO A 185 4.93 5.48 -16.69
N ARG A 186 3.81 5.66 -17.38
CA ARG A 186 2.75 4.67 -17.67
C ARG A 186 3.29 3.35 -18.28
N PRO A 187 2.61 2.20 -18.05
CA PRO A 187 2.82 1.00 -18.86
C PRO A 187 2.34 1.26 -20.29
N THR A 188 3.21 1.06 -21.27
CA THR A 188 2.81 1.13 -22.67
C THR A 188 1.88 -0.04 -22.98
N SER A 189 0.61 0.25 -23.28
CA SER A 189 -0.34 -0.72 -23.83
C SER A 189 0.28 -1.32 -25.10
N THR A 190 0.60 -2.61 -25.06
CA THR A 190 1.18 -3.35 -26.20
C THR A 190 0.08 -4.05 -26.97
#